data_AF-A0A1Q5J4Y5-F1
#
_entry.id   AF-A0A1Q5J4Y5-F1
#
_cell.length_a   1.000
_cell.length_b   1.000
_cell.length_c   1.000
_cell.angle_alpha   90.00
_cell.angle_beta   90.00
_cell.angle_gamma   90.00
#
_symmetry.space_group_name_H-M   'P 1'
#
loop_
_entity.id
_entity.type
_entity.pdbx_description
1 polymer ?
#
loop_
_entity_poly.entity_id
_entity_poly.type
_entity_poly.pdbx_seq_one_letter_code
_entity_poly.pdbx_strand_id
1 'polypeptide(L)'
;MEMSMTVVSDSATGEELAESLLEGVVNEPMRAATKLLGAHSDGYWLRRLTHDQELAAAVDHPLIDLSARYPAVDWDGVGHLLQTPTWSQEASRSQAAVLQFAASLVSRCPVQLGRVTHALADAEFQLLLTAMEEASYGDPR
;
A
#
# COMPACT_ATOMS: atom_id res chain seq x y z
N MET A 1 32.85 -0.25 -11.92
CA MET A 1 31.70 -1.01 -11.38
C MET A 1 30.61 0.02 -11.16
N GLU A 2 29.74 0.21 -12.14
CA GLU A 2 28.56 1.05 -11.98
C GLU A 2 27.54 0.23 -11.18
N MET A 3 27.16 0.76 -10.01
CA MET A 3 26.02 0.23 -9.27
C MET A 3 24.76 0.62 -10.05
N SER A 4 24.05 -0.36 -10.60
CA SER A 4 22.72 -0.16 -11.15
C SER A 4 21.81 0.36 -10.05
N MET A 5 21.65 1.68 -10.03
CA MET A 5 20.57 2.35 -9.33
C MET A 5 19.29 1.87 -10.00
N THR A 6 18.53 1.00 -9.34
CA THR A 6 17.20 0.61 -9.78
C THR A 6 16.34 1.87 -9.71
N VAL A 7 16.38 2.66 -10.78
CA VAL A 7 15.36 3.65 -11.05
C VAL A 7 14.10 2.82 -11.18
N VAL A 8 13.24 2.83 -10.15
CA VAL A 8 11.83 2.48 -10.36
C VAL A 8 11.39 3.43 -11.45
N SER A 9 11.37 2.93 -12.69
CA SER A 9 11.04 3.75 -13.83
C SER A 9 9.63 4.26 -13.61
N ASP A 10 9.42 5.56 -13.83
CA ASP A 10 8.10 6.21 -13.78
C ASP A 10 7.09 5.61 -14.77
N SER A 11 7.52 4.61 -15.56
CA SER A 11 6.74 3.79 -16.49
C SER A 11 6.31 2.41 -15.96
N ALA A 12 6.72 2.00 -14.76
CA ALA A 12 6.33 0.71 -14.20
C ALA A 12 4.86 0.75 -13.75
N THR A 13 4.08 -0.29 -14.04
CA THR A 13 2.68 -0.38 -13.57
C THR A 13 2.63 -0.45 -12.03
N GLY A 14 1.46 -0.19 -11.46
CA GLY A 14 1.26 -0.33 -10.01
C GLY A 14 1.54 -1.74 -9.49
N GLU A 15 1.22 -2.77 -10.28
CA GLU A 15 1.51 -4.17 -9.97
C GLU A 15 3.02 -4.47 -10.02
N GLU A 16 3.73 -3.98 -11.04
CA GLU A 16 5.20 -4.13 -11.13
C GLU A 16 5.91 -3.43 -9.96
N LEU A 17 5.41 -2.25 -9.57
CA LEU A 17 5.90 -1.57 -8.37
C LEU A 17 5.64 -2.40 -7.11
N ALA A 18 4.44 -2.97 -6.96
CA ALA A 18 4.14 -3.84 -5.84
C ALA A 18 5.09 -5.03 -5.78
N GLU A 19 5.29 -5.76 -6.88
CA GLU A 19 6.20 -6.90 -6.94
C GLU A 19 7.64 -6.54 -6.52
N SER A 20 8.13 -5.36 -6.91
CA SER A 20 9.45 -4.88 -6.49
C SER A 20 9.57 -4.68 -4.97
N LEU A 21 8.46 -4.33 -4.30
CA LEU A 21 8.38 -4.11 -2.85
C LEU A 21 8.11 -5.40 -2.05
N LEU A 22 7.90 -6.52 -2.73
CA LEU A 22 7.62 -7.82 -2.13
C LEU A 22 8.88 -8.70 -2.00
N GLU A 23 10.02 -8.25 -2.52
CA GLU A 23 11.27 -8.99 -2.44
C GLU A 23 11.69 -9.14 -0.95
N GLY A 24 11.68 -10.37 -0.45
CA GLY A 24 12.01 -10.67 0.95
C GLY A 24 10.86 -10.51 1.95
N VAL A 25 9.67 -10.07 1.52
CA VAL A 25 8.48 -9.97 2.39
C VAL A 25 7.82 -11.34 2.50
N VAL A 26 7.90 -11.98 3.67
CA VAL A 26 7.31 -13.33 3.92
C VAL A 26 5.97 -13.29 4.67
N ASN A 27 5.53 -12.12 5.10
CA ASN A 27 4.30 -11.94 5.86
C ASN A 27 3.11 -11.80 4.89
N GLU A 28 2.24 -12.81 4.82
CA GLU A 28 1.14 -12.86 3.85
C GLU A 28 0.19 -11.64 3.93
N PRO A 29 -0.26 -11.16 5.11
CA PRO A 29 -0.99 -9.91 5.19
C PRO A 29 -0.27 -8.70 4.58
N MET A 30 1.04 -8.54 4.84
CA MET A 30 1.84 -7.48 4.22
C MET A 30 1.91 -7.64 2.71
N ARG A 31 2.07 -8.88 2.23
CA ARG A 31 2.11 -9.18 0.79
C ARG A 31 0.79 -8.81 0.12
N ALA A 32 -0.32 -9.29 0.66
CA ALA A 32 -1.66 -9.03 0.15
C ALA A 32 -2.01 -7.54 0.17
N ALA A 33 -1.66 -6.83 1.25
CA ALA A 33 -1.87 -5.40 1.35
C ALA A 33 -1.05 -4.61 0.30
N THR A 34 0.23 -4.95 0.10
CA THR A 34 1.06 -4.30 -0.93
C THR A 34 0.53 -4.58 -2.33
N LYS A 35 0.14 -5.82 -2.64
CA LYS A 35 -0.49 -6.18 -3.92
C LYS A 35 -1.80 -5.42 -4.16
N LEU A 36 -2.65 -5.32 -3.14
CA LEU A 36 -3.89 -4.52 -3.21
C LEU A 36 -3.59 -3.07 -3.56
N LEU A 37 -2.58 -2.45 -2.92
CA LEU A 37 -2.19 -1.09 -3.25
C LEU A 37 -1.63 -0.95 -4.66
N GLY A 38 -0.93 -1.96 -5.18
CA GLY A 38 -0.43 -1.99 -6.56
C GLY A 38 -1.53 -2.09 -7.61
N ALA A 39 -2.48 -3.00 -7.40
CA ALA A 39 -3.59 -3.22 -8.33
C ALA A 39 -4.60 -2.06 -8.35
N HIS A 40 -4.74 -1.32 -7.25
CA HIS A 40 -5.68 -0.20 -7.16
C HIS A 40 -5.14 1.08 -7.78
N SER A 41 -5.90 1.66 -8.72
CA SER A 41 -5.61 2.96 -9.34
C SER A 41 -4.16 3.10 -9.85
N ASP A 42 -3.63 2.04 -10.47
CA ASP A 42 -2.23 1.95 -10.94
C ASP A 42 -1.20 2.32 -9.86
N GLY A 43 -1.34 1.76 -8.66
CA GLY A 43 -0.35 1.94 -7.60
C GLY A 43 -0.40 3.31 -6.93
N TYR A 44 -1.51 4.05 -7.02
CA TYR A 44 -1.64 5.43 -6.51
C TYR A 44 -1.01 5.60 -5.12
N TRP A 45 -1.34 4.72 -4.17
CA TRP A 45 -0.79 4.80 -2.81
C TRP A 45 0.68 4.41 -2.74
N LEU A 46 1.13 3.37 -3.44
CA LEU A 46 2.55 3.03 -3.47
C LEU A 46 3.40 4.20 -3.98
N ARG A 47 2.91 4.90 -5.01
CA ARG A 47 3.57 6.09 -5.56
C ARG A 47 3.57 7.26 -4.59
N ARG A 48 2.44 7.53 -3.92
CA ARG A 48 2.38 8.61 -2.91
C ARG A 48 3.23 8.30 -1.69
N LEU A 49 3.18 7.10 -1.14
CA LEU A 49 4.02 6.70 0.00
C LEU A 49 5.51 6.79 -0.31
N THR A 50 5.88 6.66 -1.60
CA THR A 50 7.26 6.80 -2.07
C THR A 50 7.70 8.27 -2.21
N HIS A 51 6.85 9.13 -2.78
CA HIS A 51 7.28 10.45 -3.27
C HIS A 51 6.71 11.64 -2.49
N ASP A 52 5.63 11.45 -1.73
CA ASP A 52 4.92 12.52 -1.04
C ASP A 52 5.63 12.87 0.28
N GLN A 53 6.39 13.96 0.24
CA GLN A 53 7.15 14.44 1.40
C GLN A 53 6.26 14.92 2.54
N GLU A 54 5.02 15.34 2.27
CA GLU A 54 4.10 15.75 3.33
C GLU A 54 3.62 14.55 4.14
N LEU A 55 3.39 13.40 3.49
CA LEU A 55 3.06 12.16 4.18
C LEU A 55 4.24 11.66 5.02
N ALA A 56 5.46 11.71 4.48
CA ALA A 56 6.66 11.33 5.23
C ALA A 56 6.91 12.26 6.44
N ALA A 57 6.72 13.58 6.26
CA ALA A 57 6.84 14.56 7.33
C ALA A 57 5.77 14.37 8.42
N ALA A 58 4.57 13.88 8.07
CA ALA A 58 3.51 13.62 9.04
C ALA A 58 3.84 12.48 10.03
N VAL A 59 4.82 11.63 9.70
CA VAL A 59 5.28 10.52 10.56
C VAL A 59 6.77 10.57 10.90
N ASP A 60 7.48 11.64 10.50
CA ASP A 60 8.91 11.87 10.73
C ASP A 60 9.89 10.86 10.07
N HIS A 61 9.44 10.06 9.10
CA HIS A 61 10.29 9.13 8.33
C HIS A 61 9.67 8.72 6.98
N PRO A 62 10.46 8.21 6.01
CA PRO A 62 9.93 7.67 4.76
C PRO A 62 9.06 6.43 4.99
N LEU A 63 7.90 6.36 4.32
CA LEU A 63 6.99 5.21 4.39
C LEU A 63 7.41 4.06 3.46
N ILE A 64 8.29 4.34 2.49
CA ILE A 64 9.01 3.36 1.69
C ILE A 64 10.46 3.85 1.55
N ASP A 65 11.41 3.14 2.14
CA ASP A 65 12.83 3.45 2.00
C ASP A 65 13.42 2.76 0.77
N LEU A 66 13.45 3.47 -0.35
CA LEU A 66 14.04 2.98 -1.60
C LEU A 66 15.58 2.83 -1.55
N SER A 67 16.24 3.35 -0.51
CA SER A 67 17.69 3.18 -0.33
C SER A 67 18.04 1.84 0.35
N ALA A 68 17.04 1.18 0.94
CA ALA A 68 17.20 -0.13 1.54
C ALA A 68 17.53 -1.19 0.50
N ARG A 69 18.25 -2.24 0.91
CA ARG A 69 18.57 -3.38 0.03
C ARG A 69 17.33 -4.11 -0.49
N TYR A 70 16.29 -4.16 0.35
CA TYR A 70 14.99 -4.73 0.05
C TYR A 70 13.94 -3.71 0.49
N PRO A 71 13.57 -2.75 -0.40
CA PRO A 71 12.56 -1.76 -0.09
C PRO A 71 11.22 -2.43 0.21
N ALA A 72 10.52 -1.94 1.23
CA ALA A 72 9.21 -2.43 1.62
C ALA A 72 8.37 -1.27 2.18
N VAL A 73 7.06 -1.46 2.24
CA VAL A 73 6.14 -0.53 2.89
C VAL A 73 6.31 -0.62 4.41
N ASP A 74 6.55 0.52 5.05
CA ASP A 74 6.49 0.66 6.51
C ASP A 74 5.03 0.73 6.96
N TRP A 75 4.46 -0.43 7.27
CA TRP A 75 3.08 -0.55 7.69
C TRP A 75 2.79 0.03 9.08
N ASP A 76 3.80 0.11 9.96
CA ASP A 76 3.65 0.77 11.26
C ASP A 76 3.56 2.30 11.05
N GLY A 77 4.44 2.84 10.21
CA GLY A 77 4.38 4.22 9.74
C GLY A 77 3.04 4.56 9.06
N VAL A 78 2.53 3.69 8.18
CA VAL A 78 1.20 3.85 7.58
C VAL A 78 0.09 3.86 8.65
N GLY A 79 0.18 2.99 9.65
CA GLY A 79 -0.76 2.99 10.78
C GLY A 79 -0.77 4.32 11.56
N HIS A 80 0.40 4.92 11.76
CA HIS A 80 0.53 6.27 12.36
C HIS A 80 0.00 7.37 11.45
N LEU A 81 0.30 7.30 10.15
CA LEU A 81 -0.17 8.26 9.15
C LEU A 81 -1.71 8.35 9.15
N LEU A 82 -2.40 7.22 9.23
CA LEU A 82 -3.87 7.16 9.24
C LEU A 82 -4.52 7.84 10.46
N GLN A 83 -3.75 8.15 11.50
CA GLN A 83 -4.21 8.90 12.68
C GLN A 83 -4.09 10.42 12.50
N THR A 84 -3.41 10.88 11.45
CA THR A 84 -3.25 12.31 11.15
C THR A 84 -4.49 12.84 10.40
N PRO A 85 -4.83 14.13 10.52
CA PRO A 85 -6.03 14.67 9.88
C PRO A 85 -5.89 14.89 8.36
N THR A 86 -4.67 14.93 7.83
CA THR A 86 -4.39 15.39 6.45
C THR A 86 -3.98 14.28 5.49
N TRP A 87 -3.78 13.04 5.94
CA TRP A 87 -3.27 11.96 5.08
C TRP A 87 -4.10 11.72 3.80
N SER A 88 -5.41 11.99 3.84
CA SER A 88 -6.32 11.76 2.73
C SER A 88 -6.68 13.02 1.93
N GLN A 89 -6.01 14.16 2.13
CA GLN A 89 -6.45 15.47 1.61
C GLN A 89 -6.59 15.52 0.07
N GLU A 90 -5.82 14.70 -0.66
CA GLU A 90 -5.87 14.60 -2.13
C GLU A 90 -6.38 13.26 -2.65
N ALA A 91 -6.77 12.35 -1.74
CA ALA A 91 -7.25 11.04 -2.10
C ALA A 91 -8.76 11.06 -2.39
N SER A 92 -9.18 10.34 -3.42
CA SER A 92 -10.59 10.03 -3.63
C SER A 92 -11.15 9.20 -2.46
N ARG A 93 -12.48 9.09 -2.36
CA ARG A 93 -13.11 8.24 -1.34
C ARG A 93 -12.70 6.78 -1.48
N SER A 94 -12.59 6.26 -2.71
CA SER A 94 -12.17 4.88 -2.95
C SER A 94 -10.71 4.69 -2.59
N GLN A 95 -9.83 5.61 -2.99
CA GLN A 95 -8.41 5.59 -2.61
C GLN A 95 -8.25 5.60 -1.09
N ALA A 96 -8.91 6.51 -0.38
CA ALA A 96 -8.86 6.55 1.08
C ALA A 96 -9.35 5.24 1.71
N ALA A 97 -10.45 4.66 1.20
CA ALA A 97 -10.98 3.39 1.68
C ALA A 97 -10.01 2.22 1.46
N VAL A 98 -9.33 2.17 0.31
CA VAL A 98 -8.37 1.11 -0.02
C VAL A 98 -7.15 1.16 0.90
N LEU A 99 -6.57 2.34 1.18
CA LEU A 99 -5.42 2.41 2.10
C LEU A 99 -5.81 2.00 3.53
N GLN A 100 -6.95 2.49 4.01
CA GLN A 100 -7.47 2.09 5.34
C GLN A 100 -7.65 0.58 5.43
N PHE A 101 -8.25 -0.01 4.40
CA PHE A 101 -8.46 -1.45 4.35
C PHE A 101 -7.15 -2.23 4.29
N ALA A 102 -6.22 -1.86 3.41
CA ALA A 102 -4.90 -2.48 3.31
C ALA A 102 -4.15 -2.43 4.65
N ALA A 103 -4.13 -1.26 5.31
CA ALA A 103 -3.52 -1.09 6.62
C ALA A 103 -4.18 -1.97 7.69
N SER A 104 -5.49 -2.23 7.59
CA SER A 104 -6.23 -3.10 8.51
C SER A 104 -5.94 -4.59 8.35
N LEU A 105 -5.42 -5.01 7.19
CA LEU A 105 -4.95 -6.39 6.97
C LEU A 105 -3.65 -6.64 7.76
N VAL A 106 -2.75 -5.66 7.78
CA VAL A 106 -1.41 -5.79 8.37
C VAL A 106 -1.37 -5.40 9.84
N SER A 107 -1.99 -4.27 10.17
CA SER A 107 -1.97 -3.65 11.49
C SER A 107 -3.34 -3.75 12.15
N ARG A 108 -3.41 -3.48 13.47
CA ARG A 108 -4.70 -3.36 14.18
C ARG A 108 -5.34 -1.99 13.96
N CYS A 109 -5.35 -1.48 12.73
CA CYS A 109 -6.09 -0.28 12.36
C CYS A 109 -7.55 -0.66 12.11
N PRO A 110 -8.49 -0.42 13.05
CA PRO A 110 -9.87 -0.84 12.86
C PRO A 110 -10.51 -0.05 11.72
N VAL A 111 -11.18 -0.77 10.82
CA VAL A 111 -11.97 -0.17 9.73
C VAL A 111 -13.44 -0.49 9.86
N GLN A 112 -14.29 0.44 9.45
CA GLN A 112 -15.72 0.20 9.35
C GLN A 112 -16.03 -0.33 7.93
N LEU A 113 -16.19 -1.65 7.80
CA LEU A 113 -16.40 -2.30 6.49
C LEU A 113 -17.52 -1.67 5.67
N GLY A 114 -18.66 -1.32 6.29
CA GLY A 114 -19.77 -0.67 5.59
C GLY A 114 -19.41 0.70 4.98
N ARG A 115 -18.44 1.43 5.55
CA ARG A 115 -17.93 2.67 4.96
C ARG A 115 -16.98 2.39 3.79
N VAL A 116 -16.14 1.36 3.94
CA VAL A 116 -15.22 0.92 2.89
C VAL A 116 -16.01 0.46 1.68
N THR A 117 -16.96 -0.47 1.84
CA THR A 117 -17.73 -1.03 0.72
C THR A 117 -18.61 0.00 0.01
N HIS A 118 -19.11 1.02 0.72
CA HIS A 118 -19.89 2.09 0.11
C HIS A 118 -19.04 3.08 -0.71
N ALA A 119 -17.72 3.08 -0.53
CA ALA A 119 -16.80 3.95 -1.25
C ALA A 119 -16.22 3.32 -2.53
N LEU A 120 -16.52 2.04 -2.80
CA LEU A 120 -15.87 1.24 -3.83
C LEU A 120 -16.83 0.82 -4.94
N ALA A 121 -16.33 0.76 -6.16
CA ALA A 121 -16.98 0.10 -7.28
C ALA A 121 -16.81 -1.43 -7.20
N ASP A 122 -17.63 -2.18 -7.94
CA ASP A 122 -17.62 -3.65 -7.92
C ASP A 122 -16.24 -4.26 -8.20
N ALA A 123 -15.49 -3.71 -9.16
CA ALA A 123 -14.14 -4.17 -9.48
C ALA A 123 -13.16 -3.94 -8.32
N GLU A 124 -13.23 -2.79 -7.66
CA GLU A 124 -12.40 -2.48 -6.49
C GLU A 124 -12.79 -3.37 -5.30
N PHE A 125 -14.08 -3.71 -5.16
CA PHE A 125 -14.54 -4.64 -4.13
C PHE A 125 -13.99 -6.05 -4.33
N GLN A 126 -13.91 -6.53 -5.58
CA GLN A 126 -13.27 -7.83 -5.87
C GLN A 126 -11.79 -7.84 -5.48
N LEU A 127 -11.06 -6.73 -5.73
CA LEU A 127 -9.67 -6.61 -5.29
C LEU A 127 -9.54 -6.75 -3.76
N LEU A 128 -10.47 -6.16 -3.00
CA LEU A 128 -10.48 -6.29 -1.54
C LEU A 128 -10.72 -7.72 -1.09
N LEU A 129 -11.64 -8.45 -1.74
CA LEU A 129 -11.91 -9.85 -1.42
C LEU A 129 -10.68 -10.72 -1.69
N THR A 130 -10.05 -10.57 -2.86
CA THR A 130 -8.80 -11.28 -3.19
C THR A 130 -7.72 -10.99 -2.15
N ALA A 131 -7.53 -9.72 -1.76
CA ALA A 131 -6.56 -9.36 -0.74
C ALA A 131 -6.87 -9.96 0.65
N MET A 132 -8.15 -10.08 1.03
CA MET A 132 -8.54 -10.76 2.27
C MET A 132 -8.24 -12.25 2.23
N GLU A 133 -8.51 -12.90 1.10
CA GLU A 133 -8.23 -14.32 0.90
C GLU A 133 -6.73 -14.58 0.97
N GLU A 134 -5.92 -13.81 0.23
CA GLU A 134 -4.46 -13.90 0.25
C GLU A 134 -3.89 -13.62 1.65
N ALA A 135 -4.39 -12.59 2.36
CA ALA A 135 -3.94 -12.29 3.71
C ALA A 135 -4.24 -13.41 4.72
N SER A 136 -5.33 -14.17 4.48
CA SER A 136 -5.80 -15.21 5.40
C SER A 136 -5.18 -16.59 5.12
N TYR A 137 -5.00 -16.92 3.84
CA TYR A 137 -4.61 -18.26 3.39
C TYR A 137 -3.22 -18.31 2.74
N GLY A 138 -2.63 -17.14 2.47
CA GLY A 138 -1.47 -17.00 1.59
C GLY A 138 -1.87 -17.03 0.12
N ASP A 139 -0.92 -16.68 -0.74
CA ASP A 139 -1.08 -16.73 -2.19
C ASP A 139 -1.31 -18.19 -2.67
N PRO A 140 -2.39 -18.50 -3.41
CA PRO A 140 -2.55 -19.81 -4.05
C PRO A 140 -1.46 -20.00 -5.11
N ARG A 141 -0.36 -20.64 -4.69
CA ARG A 141 0.78 -21.01 -5.55
C ARG A 141 0.38 -21.92 -6.71
#